data_AF-A0A498MCS8-F1
#
_entry.id   AF-A0A498MCS8-F1
#
_cell.length_a   1.000
_cell.length_b   1.000
_cell.length_c   1.000
_cell.angle_alpha   90.00
_cell.angle_beta   90.00
_cell.angle_gamma   90.00
#
_symmetry.space_group_name_H-M   'P 1'
#
loop_
_entity.id
_entity.type
_entity.pdbx_description
1 polymer ?
#
loop_
_entity_poly.entity_id
_entity_poly.type
_entity_poly.pdbx_seq_one_letter_code
_entity_poly.pdbx_strand_id
1 'polypeptide(L)'
;MSSPVLSDLARFHASSPALQLSNASVWNSVQTAVIKVFQGGGLQANELYTLNESIRWLLRTELGSFITEYFQDQLLNKGLTYILEKIQLHNDENHLQALSEMWVRFFTDILPTLQAIFYPVQGQELTVRQMALLGFRNMVLLKLPVENMFQGSSYPPPITQMLLILQGIHEPNGPTQEYFQLERLVDMVVSPYLSNYLYMNPDDSSSGGLVEAARLIVEVPLLTATGRKLSVIFFEVISSVRLSYYEDREILQLKGTNTWEVRRKKFSGL
;
A
#
# COMPACT_ATOMS: atom_id res chain seq x y z
N MET A 1 -7.52 32.48 -2.26
CA MET A 1 -7.90 31.05 -2.16
C MET A 1 -7.56 30.61 -0.76
N SER A 2 -8.58 30.61 0.12
CA SER A 2 -8.39 30.53 1.58
C SER A 2 -8.19 29.08 2.01
N SER A 3 -7.15 28.90 2.82
CA SER A 3 -6.67 27.65 3.41
C SER A 3 -7.72 26.98 4.33
N PRO A 4 -7.90 25.64 4.29
CA PRO A 4 -8.66 24.93 5.30
C PRO A 4 -7.71 24.52 6.43
N VAL A 5 -7.60 25.34 7.47
CA VAL A 5 -6.71 25.10 8.61
C VAL A 5 -7.52 25.29 9.89
N LEU A 6 -7.54 24.25 10.74
CA LEU A 6 -7.97 24.21 12.15
C LEU A 6 -9.47 24.31 12.49
N SER A 7 -10.36 24.69 11.57
CA SER A 7 -11.80 24.84 11.86
C SER A 7 -12.53 23.52 12.15
N ASP A 8 -12.03 22.40 11.62
CA ASP A 8 -12.62 21.08 11.86
C ASP A 8 -12.28 20.54 13.25
N LEU A 9 -11.21 21.05 13.88
CA LEU A 9 -10.89 20.72 15.27
C LEU A 9 -11.90 21.33 16.27
N ALA A 10 -12.50 22.47 15.93
CA ALA A 10 -13.53 23.10 16.76
C ALA A 10 -14.90 22.42 16.62
N ARG A 11 -15.18 21.73 15.51
CA ARG A 11 -16.41 20.93 15.34
C ARG A 11 -16.48 19.74 16.30
N PHE A 12 -15.34 19.21 16.75
CA PHE A 12 -15.29 18.14 17.76
C PHE A 12 -15.99 18.52 19.08
N HIS A 13 -16.14 19.81 19.40
CA HIS A 13 -16.70 20.23 20.69
C HIS A 13 -18.23 20.46 20.65
N ALA A 14 -18.88 20.30 19.49
CA ALA A 14 -20.30 20.63 19.31
C ALA A 14 -21.26 19.44 19.53
N SER A 15 -20.77 18.21 19.68
CA SER A 15 -21.60 17.04 20.00
C SER A 15 -21.53 16.68 21.49
N SER A 16 -22.57 16.01 21.98
CA SER A 16 -22.78 15.70 23.41
C SER A 16 -21.49 15.20 24.08
N PRO A 17 -21.03 15.77 25.21
CA PRO A 17 -19.75 15.46 25.84
C PRO A 17 -19.51 13.96 26.11
N ALA A 18 -20.60 13.21 26.36
CA ALA A 18 -20.54 11.77 26.59
C ALA A 18 -20.21 10.95 25.32
N LEU A 19 -20.65 11.41 24.13
CA LEU A 19 -20.33 10.76 22.86
C LEU A 19 -18.91 11.08 22.39
N GLN A 20 -18.39 12.27 22.71
CA GLN A 20 -17.00 12.64 22.41
C GLN A 20 -16.00 11.85 23.27
N LEU A 21 -16.31 11.64 24.55
CA LEU A 21 -15.46 10.86 25.45
C LEU A 21 -15.42 9.37 25.06
N SER A 22 -16.55 8.81 24.59
CA SER A 22 -16.59 7.44 24.09
C SER A 22 -15.82 7.31 22.77
N ASN A 23 -16.00 8.23 21.82
CA ASN A 23 -15.23 8.28 20.58
C ASN A 23 -13.71 8.31 20.83
N ALA A 24 -13.26 9.19 21.72
CA ALA A 24 -11.85 9.31 22.07
C ALA A 24 -11.29 8.03 22.70
N SER A 25 -12.04 7.40 23.61
CA SER A 25 -11.62 6.14 24.24
C SER A 25 -11.48 4.99 23.22
N VAL A 26 -12.41 4.91 22.26
CA VAL A 26 -12.40 3.91 21.20
C VAL A 26 -11.19 4.10 20.28
N TRP A 27 -10.93 5.35 19.87
CA TRP A 27 -9.75 5.68 19.06
C TRP A 27 -8.44 5.37 19.79
N ASN A 28 -8.33 5.72 21.07
CA ASN A 28 -7.15 5.42 21.87
C ASN A 28 -6.89 3.91 21.95
N SER A 29 -7.95 3.09 22.02
CA SER A 29 -7.82 1.62 21.98
C SER A 29 -7.26 1.14 20.64
N VAL A 30 -7.79 1.64 19.51
CA VAL A 30 -7.30 1.30 18.17
C VAL A 30 -5.85 1.74 18.00
N GLN A 31 -5.52 2.98 18.36
CA GLN A 31 -4.17 3.51 18.28
C GLN A 31 -3.20 2.67 19.12
N THR A 32 -3.55 2.36 20.37
CA THR A 32 -2.70 1.55 21.26
C THR A 32 -2.42 0.18 20.66
N ALA A 33 -3.44 -0.49 20.13
CA ALA A 33 -3.27 -1.78 19.48
C ALA A 33 -2.37 -1.69 18.25
N VAL A 34 -2.56 -0.69 17.39
CA VAL A 34 -1.76 -0.50 16.18
C VAL A 34 -0.29 -0.21 16.51
N ILE A 35 -0.02 0.70 17.46
CA ILE A 35 1.35 1.00 17.88
C ILE A 35 2.02 -0.23 18.52
N LYS A 36 1.28 -1.00 19.32
CA LYS A 36 1.77 -2.27 19.87
C LYS A 36 2.18 -3.26 18.77
N VAL A 37 1.39 -3.37 17.69
CA VAL A 37 1.71 -4.22 16.53
C VAL A 37 2.98 -3.76 15.83
N PHE A 38 3.16 -2.45 15.59
CA PHE A 38 4.41 -1.91 15.05
C PHE A 38 5.62 -2.23 15.94
N GLN A 39 5.45 -2.16 17.26
CA GLN A 39 6.47 -2.52 18.25
C GLN A 39 6.73 -4.03 18.34
N GLY A 40 5.92 -4.86 17.70
CA GLY A 40 6.10 -6.32 17.58
C GLY A 40 5.31 -7.11 18.60
N GLY A 41 4.41 -6.45 19.31
CA GLY A 41 3.44 -7.12 20.16
C GLY A 41 2.31 -7.73 19.33
N GLY A 42 1.80 -8.87 19.79
CA GLY A 42 0.60 -9.48 19.24
C GLY A 42 -0.69 -8.86 19.79
N LEU A 43 -1.80 -9.17 19.12
CA LEU A 43 -3.12 -8.94 19.67
C LEU A 43 -3.47 -10.04 20.67
N GLN A 44 -4.17 -9.68 21.74
CA GLN A 44 -4.70 -10.60 22.73
C GLN A 44 -5.90 -11.37 22.17
N ALA A 45 -6.26 -12.47 22.82
CA ALA A 45 -7.46 -13.21 22.47
C ALA A 45 -8.69 -12.28 22.47
N ASN A 46 -9.49 -12.36 21.40
CA ASN A 46 -10.68 -11.53 21.19
C ASN A 46 -10.44 -10.02 20.99
N GLU A 47 -9.22 -9.51 21.16
CA GLU A 47 -8.93 -8.08 20.98
C GLU A 47 -9.23 -7.63 19.54
N LEU A 48 -8.88 -8.45 18.55
CA LEU A 48 -9.18 -8.17 17.15
C LEU A 48 -10.69 -8.03 16.88
N TYR A 49 -11.52 -8.84 17.53
CA TYR A 49 -12.97 -8.73 17.39
C TYR A 49 -13.48 -7.42 17.99
N THR A 50 -13.01 -7.06 19.19
CA THR A 50 -13.36 -5.78 19.84
C THR A 50 -12.92 -4.59 18.98
N LEU A 51 -11.70 -4.60 18.44
CA LEU A 51 -11.20 -3.55 17.55
C LEU A 51 -12.04 -3.42 16.28
N ASN A 52 -12.47 -4.54 15.69
CA ASN A 52 -13.35 -4.53 14.52
C ASN A 52 -14.72 -3.93 14.84
N GLU A 53 -15.33 -4.26 15.98
CA GLU A 53 -16.59 -3.64 16.42
C GLU A 53 -16.41 -2.14 16.69
N SER A 54 -15.31 -1.75 17.31
CA SER A 54 -14.92 -0.35 17.51
C SER A 54 -14.87 0.42 16.19
N ILE A 55 -14.21 -0.14 15.17
CA ILE A 55 -14.10 0.51 13.85
C ILE A 55 -15.46 0.54 13.13
N ARG A 56 -16.26 -0.55 13.17
CA ARG A 56 -17.63 -0.54 12.64
C ARG A 56 -18.50 0.53 13.29
N TRP A 57 -18.34 0.72 14.59
CA TRP A 57 -19.07 1.74 15.32
C TRP A 57 -18.61 3.13 14.89
N LEU A 58 -17.29 3.39 14.84
CA LEU A 58 -16.73 4.66 14.37
C LEU A 58 -17.19 5.01 12.96
N LEU A 59 -17.24 4.04 12.04
CA LEU A 59 -17.72 4.22 10.67
C LEU A 59 -19.18 4.69 10.57
N ARG A 60 -20.01 4.42 11.59
CA ARG A 60 -21.41 4.89 11.65
C ARG A 60 -21.54 6.31 12.22
N THR A 61 -20.46 6.85 12.80
CA THR A 61 -20.44 8.20 13.35
C THR A 61 -19.96 9.21 12.30
N GLU A 62 -20.05 10.50 12.62
CA GLU A 62 -19.45 11.59 11.83
C GLU A 62 -17.93 11.45 11.64
N LEU A 63 -17.27 10.61 12.46
CA LEU A 63 -15.83 10.34 12.36
C LEU A 63 -15.48 9.29 11.29
N GLY A 64 -16.48 8.62 10.70
CA GLY A 64 -16.28 7.56 9.72
C GLY A 64 -15.48 8.00 8.49
N SER A 65 -15.68 9.24 8.02
CA SER A 65 -14.96 9.80 6.87
C SER A 65 -13.49 10.08 7.14
N PHE A 66 -13.10 10.23 8.41
CA PHE A 66 -11.74 10.58 8.81
C PHE A 66 -10.88 9.36 9.18
N ILE A 67 -11.47 8.15 9.20
CA ILE A 67 -10.75 6.94 9.61
C ILE A 67 -9.52 6.68 8.73
N THR A 68 -9.68 6.84 7.41
CA THR A 68 -8.61 6.64 6.43
C THR A 68 -7.48 7.64 6.62
N GLU A 69 -7.81 8.93 6.77
CA GLU A 69 -6.86 10.01 7.04
C GLU A 69 -6.12 9.77 8.35
N TYR A 70 -6.84 9.45 9.43
CA TYR A 70 -6.25 9.13 10.73
C TYR A 70 -5.32 7.91 10.65
N PHE A 71 -5.71 6.87 9.91
CA PHE A 71 -4.86 5.70 9.68
C PHE A 71 -3.56 6.08 8.96
N GLN A 72 -3.62 6.89 7.91
CA GLN A 72 -2.44 7.33 7.15
C GLN A 72 -1.54 8.28 7.95
N ASP A 73 -2.11 9.39 8.43
CA ASP A 73 -1.35 10.53 8.94
C ASP A 73 -0.91 10.38 10.39
N GLN A 74 -1.62 9.56 11.17
CA GLN A 74 -1.30 9.34 12.58
C GLN A 74 -0.71 7.95 12.80
N LEU A 75 -1.43 6.91 12.39
CA LEU A 75 -1.06 5.54 12.77
C LEU A 75 0.09 4.98 11.93
N LEU A 76 -0.02 5.02 10.60
CA LEU A 76 1.04 4.60 9.70
C LEU A 76 2.26 5.50 9.83
N ASN A 77 2.08 6.82 9.87
CA ASN A 77 3.18 7.76 10.04
C ASN A 77 4.03 7.43 11.29
N LYS A 78 3.38 7.30 12.46
CA LYS A 78 4.07 6.98 13.71
C LYS A 78 4.71 5.58 13.70
N GLY A 79 3.99 4.57 13.16
CA GLY A 79 4.48 3.20 13.10
C GLY A 79 5.67 3.00 12.15
N LEU A 80 5.63 3.65 10.98
CA LEU A 80 6.69 3.58 9.99
C LEU A 80 7.92 4.41 10.38
N THR A 81 7.72 5.55 11.06
CA THR A 81 8.83 6.32 11.65
C THR A 81 9.57 5.47 12.68
N TYR A 82 8.86 4.77 13.55
CA TYR A 82 9.46 3.82 14.49
C TYR A 82 10.26 2.71 13.78
N ILE A 83 9.75 2.20 12.67
CA ILE A 83 10.46 1.21 11.83
C ILE A 83 11.75 1.80 11.24
N LEU A 84 11.69 3.02 10.69
CA LEU A 84 12.86 3.70 10.13
C LEU A 84 13.93 3.91 11.19
N GLU A 85 13.56 4.45 12.35
CA GLU A 85 14.46 4.65 13.48
C GLU A 85 15.11 3.33 13.91
N LYS A 86 14.34 2.24 13.99
CA LYS A 86 14.86 0.90 14.30
C LYS A 86 15.91 0.42 13.30
N ILE A 87 15.75 0.69 12.01
CA ILE A 87 16.74 0.32 10.99
C ILE A 87 18.00 1.18 11.15
N GLN A 88 17.84 2.50 11.34
CA GLN A 88 18.93 3.47 11.49
C GLN A 88 19.77 3.30 12.77
N LEU A 89 19.30 2.53 13.76
CA LEU A 89 20.07 2.16 14.94
C LEU A 89 21.17 1.12 14.65
N HIS A 90 21.14 0.46 13.50
CA HIS A 90 22.16 -0.49 13.11
C HIS A 90 23.38 0.24 12.52
N ASN A 91 24.54 -0.42 12.50
CA ASN A 91 25.70 0.13 11.80
C ASN A 91 25.44 0.17 10.29
N ASP A 92 26.14 1.07 9.58
CA ASP A 92 25.98 1.25 8.12
C ASP A 92 26.10 -0.06 7.33
N GLU A 93 27.08 -0.91 7.69
CA GLU A 93 27.31 -2.22 7.08
C GLU A 93 26.16 -3.22 7.27
N ASN A 94 25.33 -3.02 8.30
CA ASN A 94 24.21 -3.89 8.65
C ASN A 94 22.85 -3.32 8.23
N HIS A 95 22.80 -2.11 7.67
CA HIS A 95 21.54 -1.47 7.29
C HIS A 95 20.73 -2.30 6.29
N LEU A 96 21.39 -2.96 5.32
CA LEU A 96 20.69 -3.78 4.32
C LEU A 96 20.07 -5.02 4.96
N GLN A 97 20.78 -5.66 5.88
CA GLN A 97 20.28 -6.80 6.64
C GLN A 97 19.14 -6.41 7.58
N ALA A 98 19.28 -5.29 8.30
CA ALA A 98 18.23 -4.75 9.17
C ALA A 98 16.97 -4.38 8.38
N LEU A 99 17.12 -3.75 7.21
CA LEU A 99 16.01 -3.47 6.29
C LEU A 99 15.33 -4.76 5.82
N SER A 100 16.12 -5.79 5.47
CA SER A 100 15.62 -7.10 5.05
C SER A 100 14.77 -7.76 6.14
N GLU A 101 15.28 -7.83 7.37
CA GLU A 101 14.57 -8.42 8.51
C GLU A 101 13.31 -7.63 8.87
N MET A 102 13.42 -6.30 8.85
CA MET A 102 12.29 -5.43 9.16
C MET A 102 11.21 -5.49 8.08
N TRP A 103 11.59 -5.62 6.81
CA TRP A 103 10.66 -5.85 5.72
C TRP A 103 9.90 -7.16 5.90
N VAL A 104 10.59 -8.26 6.22
CA VAL A 104 9.93 -9.56 6.48
C VAL A 104 8.87 -9.39 7.57
N ARG A 105 9.26 -8.84 8.72
CA ARG A 105 8.33 -8.61 9.84
C ARG A 105 7.17 -7.67 9.45
N PHE A 106 7.47 -6.61 8.72
CA PHE A 106 6.44 -5.68 8.26
C PHE A 106 5.43 -6.41 7.36
N PHE A 107 5.90 -7.18 6.39
CA PHE A 107 5.07 -7.81 5.37
C PHE A 107 4.31 -9.04 5.87
N THR A 108 4.89 -9.83 6.78
CA THR A 108 4.27 -11.08 7.28
C THR A 108 3.43 -10.88 8.54
N ASP A 109 3.79 -9.90 9.38
CA ASP A 109 3.17 -9.78 10.71
C ASP A 109 2.39 -8.48 10.84
N ILE A 110 3.05 -7.33 10.63
CA ILE A 110 2.44 -6.01 10.87
C ILE A 110 1.33 -5.76 9.85
N LEU A 111 1.64 -5.85 8.56
CA LEU A 111 0.71 -5.53 7.47
C LEU A 111 -0.57 -6.39 7.54
N PRO A 112 -0.51 -7.74 7.64
CA PRO A 112 -1.72 -8.55 7.78
C PRO A 112 -2.52 -8.23 9.03
N THR A 113 -1.85 -7.88 10.15
CA THR A 113 -2.54 -7.48 11.38
C THR A 113 -3.25 -6.13 11.22
N LEU A 114 -2.63 -5.15 10.55
CA LEU A 114 -3.28 -3.88 10.21
C LEU A 114 -4.48 -4.12 9.29
N GLN A 115 -4.33 -4.96 8.26
CA GLN A 115 -5.44 -5.34 7.39
C GLN A 115 -6.59 -5.99 8.18
N ALA A 116 -6.27 -6.82 9.17
CA ALA A 116 -7.28 -7.47 10.01
C ALA A 116 -7.99 -6.50 10.94
N ILE A 117 -7.26 -5.55 11.55
CA ILE A 117 -7.84 -4.51 12.42
C ILE A 117 -8.77 -3.62 11.61
N PHE A 118 -8.35 -3.16 10.43
CA PHE A 118 -9.09 -2.23 9.59
C PHE A 118 -9.96 -2.91 8.53
N TYR A 119 -10.21 -4.20 8.65
CA TYR A 119 -11.09 -4.96 7.74
C TYR A 119 -12.47 -4.29 7.48
N PRO A 120 -13.13 -3.64 8.46
CA PRO A 120 -14.41 -2.99 8.23
C PRO A 120 -14.33 -1.74 7.33
N VAL A 121 -13.13 -1.18 7.13
CA VAL A 121 -12.91 0.00 6.29
C VAL A 121 -12.81 -0.45 4.83
N GLN A 122 -13.92 -0.35 4.09
CA GLN A 122 -14.05 -0.78 2.70
C GLN A 122 -14.47 0.38 1.79
N GLY A 123 -14.31 0.22 0.47
CA GLY A 123 -14.74 1.20 -0.53
C GLY A 123 -13.94 2.51 -0.52
N GLN A 124 -12.73 2.48 0.02
CA GLN A 124 -11.79 3.61 -0.04
C GLN A 124 -11.04 3.60 -1.37
N GLU A 125 -10.52 4.75 -1.78
CA GLU A 125 -9.67 4.87 -2.99
C GLU A 125 -8.42 3.98 -2.89
N LEU A 126 -7.82 3.89 -1.70
CA LEU A 126 -6.72 2.99 -1.41
C LEU A 126 -7.09 2.02 -0.30
N THR A 127 -6.78 0.74 -0.51
CA THR A 127 -6.89 -0.29 0.52
C THR A 127 -5.86 -0.04 1.64
N VAL A 128 -6.14 -0.57 2.84
CA VAL A 128 -5.20 -0.58 3.99
C VAL A 128 -3.83 -1.10 3.57
N ARG A 129 -3.81 -2.11 2.70
CA ARG A 129 -2.58 -2.69 2.15
C ARG A 129 -1.80 -1.70 1.29
N GLN A 130 -2.46 -1.06 0.33
CA GLN A 130 -1.81 -0.10 -0.55
C GLN A 130 -1.28 1.10 0.24
N MET A 131 -2.08 1.63 1.18
CA MET A 131 -1.65 2.73 2.06
C MET A 131 -0.40 2.37 2.87
N ALA A 132 -0.38 1.18 3.49
CA ALA A 132 0.76 0.73 4.28
C ALA A 132 2.01 0.47 3.42
N LEU A 133 1.86 -0.11 2.22
CA LEU A 133 2.98 -0.34 1.30
C LEU A 133 3.54 0.97 0.71
N LEU A 134 2.68 1.91 0.31
CA LEU A 134 3.10 3.26 -0.10
C LEU A 134 3.82 3.99 1.04
N GLY A 135 3.28 3.88 2.25
CA GLY A 135 3.92 4.42 3.45
C GLY A 135 5.31 3.82 3.65
N PHE A 136 5.45 2.49 3.59
CA PHE A 136 6.75 1.84 3.73
C PHE A 136 7.75 2.31 2.66
N ARG A 137 7.33 2.38 1.40
CA ARG A 137 8.16 2.91 0.30
C ARG A 137 8.64 4.32 0.61
N ASN A 138 7.73 5.25 0.90
CA ASN A 138 8.04 6.68 1.00
C ASN A 138 8.71 7.08 2.31
N MET A 139 8.34 6.43 3.41
CA MET A 139 8.76 6.81 4.76
C MET A 139 9.90 5.96 5.29
N VAL A 140 10.10 4.73 4.78
CA VAL A 140 11.17 3.84 5.24
C VAL A 140 12.20 3.68 4.14
N LEU A 141 11.85 3.04 3.02
CA LEU A 141 12.82 2.68 1.99
C LEU A 141 13.53 3.91 1.41
N LEU A 142 12.77 4.90 0.92
CA LEU A 142 13.32 6.09 0.26
C LEU A 142 13.93 7.12 1.24
N LYS A 143 13.80 6.89 2.56
CA LYS A 143 14.46 7.71 3.59
C LYS A 143 15.82 7.15 4.03
N LEU A 144 16.14 5.92 3.64
CA LEU A 144 17.44 5.33 3.87
C LEU A 144 18.41 5.68 2.72
N PRO A 145 19.73 5.68 2.95
CA PRO A 145 20.74 5.88 1.90
C PRO A 145 20.90 4.63 1.02
N VAL A 146 19.77 4.19 0.44
CA VAL A 146 19.62 2.91 -0.27
C VAL A 146 20.59 2.74 -1.42
N GLU A 147 20.84 3.78 -2.21
CA GLU A 147 21.76 3.71 -3.36
C GLU A 147 23.17 3.28 -2.95
N ASN A 148 23.64 3.69 -1.76
CA ASN A 148 24.93 3.25 -1.22
C ASN A 148 24.86 1.82 -0.70
N MET A 149 23.75 1.44 -0.06
CA MET A 149 23.50 0.09 0.46
C MET A 149 23.43 -0.95 -0.67
N PHE A 150 23.00 -0.54 -1.87
CA PHE A 150 22.80 -1.39 -3.04
C PHE A 150 24.03 -1.51 -3.96
N GLN A 151 25.21 -1.00 -3.57
CA GLN A 151 26.44 -1.11 -4.39
C GLN A 151 27.08 -2.52 -4.34
N GLY A 152 26.61 -3.40 -3.46
CA GLY A 152 27.10 -4.78 -3.32
C GLY A 152 26.53 -5.74 -4.37
N SER A 153 27.20 -6.87 -4.60
CA SER A 153 26.80 -7.87 -5.62
C SER A 153 25.82 -8.94 -5.12
N SER A 154 25.45 -8.94 -3.84
CA SER A 154 24.55 -9.94 -3.26
C SER A 154 23.49 -9.28 -2.38
N TYR A 155 22.23 -9.45 -2.75
CA TYR A 155 21.08 -8.91 -2.03
C TYR A 155 20.30 -10.04 -1.35
N PRO A 156 19.87 -9.87 -0.10
CA PRO A 156 18.97 -10.82 0.55
C PRO A 156 17.68 -11.00 -0.27
N PRO A 157 17.16 -12.23 -0.44
CA PRO A 157 15.90 -12.48 -1.16
C PRO A 157 14.71 -11.60 -0.72
N PRO A 158 14.54 -11.27 0.59
CA PRO A 158 13.48 -10.36 1.01
C PRO A 158 13.58 -8.96 0.42
N ILE A 159 14.79 -8.48 0.11
CA ILE A 159 14.97 -7.16 -0.48
C ILE A 159 14.51 -7.15 -1.94
N THR A 160 14.87 -8.16 -2.72
CA THR A 160 14.36 -8.31 -4.09
C THR A 160 12.82 -8.43 -4.09
N GLN A 161 12.28 -9.24 -3.17
CA GLN A 161 10.83 -9.39 -3.02
C GLN A 161 10.15 -8.08 -2.62
N MET A 162 10.74 -7.31 -1.70
CA MET A 162 10.27 -5.99 -1.31
C MET A 162 10.15 -5.05 -2.50
N LEU A 163 11.24 -4.88 -3.25
CA LEU A 163 11.29 -3.95 -4.38
C LEU A 163 10.24 -4.31 -5.44
N LEU A 164 10.11 -5.60 -5.78
CA LEU A 164 9.10 -6.07 -6.74
C LEU A 164 7.66 -5.84 -6.24
N ILE A 165 7.40 -6.02 -4.94
CA ILE A 165 6.08 -5.77 -4.36
C ILE A 165 5.75 -4.28 -4.36
N LEU A 166 6.69 -3.44 -3.93
CA LEU A 166 6.50 -1.99 -3.88
C LEU A 166 6.34 -1.39 -5.28
N GLN A 167 6.97 -1.97 -6.29
CA GLN A 167 6.88 -1.54 -7.69
C GLN A 167 5.47 -1.70 -8.27
N GLY A 168 4.72 -2.71 -7.81
CA GLY A 168 3.32 -2.90 -8.20
C GLY A 168 2.33 -1.95 -7.51
N ILE A 169 2.79 -1.05 -6.63
CA ILE A 169 1.92 -0.14 -5.88
C ILE A 169 2.08 1.29 -6.40
N HIS A 170 0.98 1.84 -6.91
CA HIS A 170 0.92 3.18 -7.50
C HIS A 170 0.01 4.11 -6.70
N GLU A 171 0.35 5.39 -6.70
CA GLU A 171 -0.50 6.46 -6.22
C GLU A 171 -1.66 6.72 -7.18
N PRO A 172 -2.83 7.14 -6.66
CA PRO A 172 -4.00 7.42 -7.50
C PRO A 172 -3.78 8.58 -8.49
N ASN A 173 -2.89 9.51 -8.14
CA ASN A 173 -2.59 10.71 -8.93
C ASN A 173 -1.51 10.49 -10.01
N GLY A 174 -1.11 9.22 -10.25
CA GLY A 174 -0.07 8.88 -11.22
C GLY A 174 1.35 8.86 -10.62
N PRO A 175 2.38 8.65 -11.46
CA PRO A 175 3.74 8.43 -11.01
C PRO A 175 4.35 9.68 -10.36
N THR A 176 4.93 9.49 -9.18
CA THR A 176 5.59 10.52 -8.38
C THR A 176 7.12 10.42 -8.49
N GLN A 177 7.83 11.42 -7.97
CA GLN A 177 9.30 11.38 -7.89
C GLN A 177 9.77 10.16 -7.08
N GLU A 178 9.06 9.81 -6.02
CA GLU A 178 9.29 8.65 -5.18
C GLU A 178 9.16 7.34 -5.97
N TYR A 179 8.16 7.24 -6.85
CA TYR A 179 8.01 6.09 -7.72
C TYR A 179 9.18 5.94 -8.70
N PHE A 180 9.64 7.05 -9.32
CA PHE A 180 10.80 7.00 -10.22
C PHE A 180 12.10 6.62 -9.49
N GLN A 181 12.27 7.05 -8.23
CA GLN A 181 13.40 6.59 -7.41
C GLN A 181 13.31 5.09 -7.16
N LEU A 182 12.13 4.56 -6.85
CA LEU A 182 11.93 3.12 -6.68
C LEU A 182 12.30 2.34 -7.95
N GLU A 183 11.88 2.79 -9.14
CA GLU A 183 12.24 2.15 -10.42
C GLU A 183 13.75 2.00 -10.60
N ARG A 184 14.54 3.01 -10.22
CA ARG A 184 16.02 2.93 -10.26
C ARG A 184 16.56 1.89 -9.29
N LEU A 185 15.99 1.77 -8.10
CA LEU A 185 16.39 0.74 -7.13
C LEU A 185 16.09 -0.67 -7.66
N VAL A 186 14.94 -0.86 -8.31
CA VAL A 186 14.56 -2.14 -8.91
C VAL A 186 15.54 -2.50 -10.03
N ASP A 187 15.91 -1.55 -10.89
CA ASP A 187 16.86 -1.74 -12.00
C ASP A 187 18.27 -2.16 -11.51
N MET A 188 18.70 -1.68 -10.33
CA MET A 188 19.96 -2.09 -9.73
C MET A 188 19.96 -3.54 -9.19
N VAL A 189 18.82 -4.01 -8.69
CA VAL A 189 18.71 -5.29 -7.97
C VAL A 189 18.22 -6.43 -8.86
N VAL A 190 17.41 -6.13 -9.87
CA VAL A 190 16.75 -7.12 -10.73
C VAL A 190 17.32 -7.03 -12.14
N SER A 191 17.82 -8.14 -12.68
CA SER A 191 18.35 -8.19 -14.05
C SER A 191 17.91 -9.47 -14.79
N PRO A 192 17.38 -9.36 -16.02
CA PRO A 192 17.03 -8.12 -16.73
C PRO A 192 15.75 -7.50 -16.14
N TYR A 193 15.75 -6.18 -15.94
CA TYR A 193 14.57 -5.42 -15.57
C TYR A 193 14.10 -4.55 -16.75
N LEU A 194 12.80 -4.55 -17.01
CA LEU A 194 12.19 -3.72 -18.04
C LEU A 194 11.42 -2.61 -17.33
N SER A 195 12.07 -1.46 -17.15
CA SER A 195 11.45 -0.33 -16.46
C SER A 195 10.22 0.15 -17.21
N ASN A 196 9.16 0.45 -16.47
CA ASN A 196 7.93 1.02 -17.00
C ASN A 196 8.10 2.47 -17.49
N TYR A 197 9.18 3.13 -17.07
CA TYR A 197 9.45 4.52 -17.38
C TYR A 197 10.89 4.66 -17.88
N LEU A 198 11.05 4.50 -19.20
CA LEU A 198 12.30 4.77 -19.88
C LEU A 198 12.74 6.22 -19.61
N TYR A 199 13.92 6.37 -19.00
CA TYR A 199 14.71 7.60 -18.83
C TYR A 199 14.00 8.91 -19.25
N MET A 200 13.23 9.50 -18.33
CA MET A 200 12.90 10.92 -18.42
C MET A 200 14.17 11.69 -18.07
N ASN A 201 14.94 12.04 -19.09
CA ASN A 201 16.08 12.94 -18.94
C ASN A 201 15.50 14.35 -18.71
N PRO A 202 15.78 15.03 -17.58
CA PRO A 202 15.19 16.34 -17.28
C PRO A 202 15.53 17.43 -18.29
N ASP A 203 16.54 17.21 -19.15
CA ASP A 203 17.04 18.20 -20.09
C ASP A 203 16.41 18.12 -21.49
N ASP A 204 15.58 17.11 -21.80
CA ASP A 204 15.03 16.99 -23.15
C ASP A 204 13.68 17.72 -23.28
N SER A 205 13.79 19.00 -23.60
CA SER A 205 12.69 19.91 -23.93
C SER A 205 12.10 19.55 -25.31
N SER A 206 11.43 18.41 -25.40
CA SER A 206 10.77 17.95 -26.63
C SER A 206 9.44 17.27 -26.28
N SER A 207 8.43 18.12 -26.17
CA SER A 207 7.03 17.78 -25.97
C SER A 207 6.46 16.93 -27.12
N GLY A 208 5.79 15.81 -26.80
CA GLY A 208 4.67 15.32 -27.62
C GLY A 208 4.61 13.82 -27.94
N GLY A 209 5.64 13.02 -27.63
CA GLY A 209 5.73 11.64 -28.14
C GLY A 209 5.36 10.48 -27.21
N LEU A 210 5.24 10.68 -25.89
CA LEU A 210 5.40 9.56 -24.93
C LEU A 210 4.12 9.04 -24.26
N VAL A 211 2.96 9.65 -24.50
CA VAL A 211 1.68 9.12 -23.97
C VAL A 211 1.22 7.86 -24.74
N GLU A 212 1.69 7.66 -25.98
CA GLU A 212 1.34 6.50 -26.80
C GLU A 212 2.05 5.20 -26.34
N ALA A 213 3.28 5.30 -25.80
CA ALA A 213 4.05 4.14 -25.38
C ALA A 213 3.45 3.46 -24.12
N ALA A 214 2.90 4.25 -23.20
CA ALA A 214 2.19 3.72 -22.03
C ALA A 214 0.87 3.02 -22.41
N ARG A 215 0.24 3.41 -23.53
CA ARG A 215 -0.95 2.73 -24.06
C ARG A 215 -0.64 1.37 -24.69
N LEU A 216 0.53 1.22 -25.32
CA LEU A 216 0.91 -0.03 -26.00
C LEU A 216 1.25 -1.20 -25.06
N ILE A 217 1.64 -0.93 -23.80
CA ILE A 217 1.96 -2.00 -22.83
C ILE A 217 0.68 -2.72 -22.35
N VAL A 218 -0.50 -2.10 -22.46
CA VAL A 218 -1.78 -2.71 -22.08
C VAL A 218 -2.30 -3.70 -23.13
N GLU A 219 -1.76 -3.71 -24.34
CA GLU A 219 -2.29 -4.48 -25.50
C GLU A 219 -1.32 -5.52 -26.07
N VAL A 220 -0.52 -6.21 -25.25
CA VAL A 220 0.19 -7.42 -25.73
C VAL A 220 -0.62 -8.67 -25.38
N PRO A 221 -1.23 -9.37 -26.36
CA PRO A 221 -1.87 -10.66 -26.13
C PRO A 221 -0.77 -11.69 -25.79
N LEU A 222 -0.98 -12.43 -24.71
CA LEU A 222 -0.15 -13.57 -24.30
C LEU A 222 0.05 -14.55 -25.46
N LEU A 223 1.21 -14.50 -26.11
CA LEU A 223 1.70 -15.59 -26.95
C LEU A 223 2.62 -16.47 -26.10
N THR A 224 2.04 -17.54 -25.57
CA THR A 224 2.81 -18.70 -25.10
C THR A 224 3.42 -19.41 -26.30
N ALA A 225 4.75 -19.37 -26.46
CA ALA A 225 5.47 -20.36 -27.25
C ALA A 225 6.97 -20.28 -26.95
N THR A 226 7.45 -21.20 -26.09
CA THR A 226 8.76 -21.90 -26.11
C THR A 226 9.25 -22.13 -24.68
N GLY A 227 9.17 -23.40 -24.27
CA GLY A 227 9.41 -23.85 -22.91
C GLY A 227 10.81 -23.55 -22.38
N ARG A 228 10.89 -22.62 -21.44
CA ARG A 228 11.94 -22.54 -20.43
C ARG A 228 11.29 -22.30 -19.08
N LYS A 229 11.81 -22.98 -18.05
CA LYS A 229 11.35 -22.88 -16.65
C LYS A 229 11.37 -21.42 -16.20
N LEU A 230 10.22 -20.76 -16.24
CA LEU A 230 9.99 -19.58 -15.41
C LEU A 230 9.75 -20.10 -13.99
N SER A 231 10.66 -19.71 -13.09
CA SER A 231 10.57 -20.10 -11.69
C SER A 231 9.21 -19.70 -11.11
N VAL A 232 8.65 -20.56 -10.26
CA VAL A 232 7.30 -20.46 -9.68
C VAL A 232 7.00 -19.08 -9.05
N ILE A 233 8.04 -18.36 -8.62
CA ILE A 233 7.97 -17.01 -8.06
C ILE A 233 7.38 -16.00 -9.05
N PHE A 234 7.67 -16.13 -10.35
CA PHE A 234 7.18 -15.19 -11.36
C PHE A 234 5.66 -15.33 -11.60
N PHE A 235 5.10 -16.52 -11.38
CA PHE A 235 3.68 -16.80 -11.61
C PHE A 235 2.80 -16.35 -10.43
N GLU A 236 3.31 -16.41 -9.20
CA GLU A 236 2.62 -15.92 -8.01
C GLU A 236 2.61 -14.39 -7.95
N VAL A 237 3.72 -13.73 -8.29
CA VAL A 237 3.79 -12.25 -8.33
C VAL A 237 2.85 -11.69 -9.41
N ILE A 238 2.80 -12.30 -10.60
CA ILE A 238 1.85 -11.89 -11.64
C ILE A 238 0.40 -12.21 -11.24
N SER A 239 0.13 -13.31 -10.54
CA SER A 239 -1.23 -13.61 -10.06
C SER A 239 -1.72 -12.61 -9.01
N SER A 240 -0.85 -12.16 -8.09
CA SER A 240 -1.20 -11.13 -7.11
C SER A 240 -1.41 -9.75 -7.75
N VAL A 241 -0.61 -9.38 -8.75
CA VAL A 241 -0.79 -8.11 -9.49
C VAL A 241 -2.06 -8.15 -10.34
N ARG A 242 -2.40 -9.31 -10.92
CA ARG A 242 -3.59 -9.47 -11.77
C ARG A 242 -4.90 -9.57 -10.99
N LEU A 243 -4.88 -10.08 -9.75
CA LEU A 243 -6.04 -10.10 -8.87
C LEU A 243 -6.39 -8.70 -8.35
N SER A 244 -5.39 -7.85 -8.08
CA SER A 244 -5.62 -6.45 -7.69
C SER A 244 -6.31 -5.61 -8.77
N TYR A 245 -6.24 -6.03 -10.04
CA TYR A 245 -6.84 -5.30 -11.17
C TYR A 245 -8.26 -5.78 -11.53
N TYR A 246 -8.74 -6.90 -10.96
CA TYR A 246 -10.02 -7.51 -11.32
C TYR A 246 -11.09 -7.51 -10.22
N GLU A 247 -10.74 -7.24 -8.96
CA GLU A 247 -11.75 -7.24 -7.88
C GLU A 247 -12.71 -6.04 -7.90
N ASP A 248 -12.44 -4.99 -8.68
CA ASP A 248 -13.27 -3.77 -8.72
C ASP A 248 -14.40 -3.76 -9.77
N ARG A 249 -14.74 -4.89 -10.41
CA ARG A 249 -15.79 -4.91 -11.46
C ARG A 249 -16.79 -6.07 -11.46
N GLU A 250 -17.06 -6.73 -10.34
CA GLU A 250 -18.20 -7.65 -10.29
C GLU A 250 -19.05 -7.50 -9.01
N ILE A 251 -20.13 -6.73 -9.11
CA ILE A 251 -21.29 -6.86 -8.23
C ILE A 251 -22.06 -8.10 -8.68
N LEU A 252 -21.79 -9.25 -8.06
CA LEU A 252 -22.59 -10.47 -8.24
C LEU A 252 -23.75 -10.47 -7.24
N GLN A 253 -24.95 -10.13 -7.70
CA GLN A 253 -26.17 -10.45 -6.96
C GLN A 253 -26.55 -11.92 -7.21
N LEU A 254 -26.65 -12.68 -6.12
CA LEU A 254 -27.21 -14.03 -6.12
C LEU A 254 -28.73 -13.98 -6.37
N LYS A 255 -29.17 -14.51 -7.50
CA LYS A 255 -30.52 -15.07 -7.64
C LYS A 255 -30.42 -16.50 -8.13
N GLY A 256 -30.93 -17.41 -7.31
CA GLY A 256 -30.84 -18.84 -7.52
C GLY A 256 -31.50 -19.26 -8.83
N THR A 257 -30.69 -19.82 -9.71
CA THR A 257 -30.89 -21.05 -10.51
C THR A 257 -29.64 -21.20 -11.40
N ASN A 258 -29.10 -22.41 -11.47
CA ASN A 258 -27.74 -22.75 -11.96
C ASN A 258 -27.50 -22.51 -13.46
N THR A 259 -27.43 -21.26 -13.91
CA THR A 259 -26.94 -20.89 -15.25
C THR A 259 -26.30 -19.51 -15.22
N TRP A 260 -25.00 -19.43 -15.51
CA TRP A 260 -24.26 -18.17 -15.64
C TRP A 260 -24.49 -17.59 -17.04
N GLU A 261 -25.20 -16.46 -17.13
CA GLU A 261 -25.41 -15.74 -18.40
C GLU A 261 -24.73 -14.37 -18.32
N VAL A 262 -23.60 -14.19 -19.02
CA VAL A 262 -22.88 -12.91 -19.12
C VAL A 262 -23.66 -11.97 -20.05
N ARG A 263 -24.50 -11.10 -19.49
CA ARG A 263 -25.14 -10.03 -20.27
C ARG A 263 -24.24 -8.80 -20.35
N ARG A 264 -23.57 -8.62 -21.50
CA ARG A 264 -23.00 -7.33 -21.89
C ARG A 264 -24.15 -6.32 -22.09
N LYS A 265 -24.28 -5.33 -21.19
CA LYS A 265 -25.06 -4.12 -21.49
C LYS A 265 -24.33 -3.35 -22.59
N LYS A 266 -24.86 -3.41 -23.82
CA LYS A 266 -24.57 -2.42 -24.86
C LYS A 266 -25.20 -1.10 -24.43
N PHE A 267 -24.39 -0.09 -24.13
CA PHE A 267 -24.84 1.30 -24.20
C PHE A 267 -24.67 1.75 -25.66
N SER A 268 -25.79 1.76 -26.40
CA SER A 268 -25.94 2.52 -27.64
C SER A 268 -26.30 3.95 -27.27
N GLY A 269 -25.64 4.92 -27.91
CA GLY A 269 -25.71 6.33 -27.55
C GLY A 269 -27.04 7.03 -27.78
N LEU A 270 -27.14 8.18 -27.11
CA LEU A 270 -27.58 9.49 -27.59
C LEU A 270 -27.03 10.53 -26.61
#